data_AF-A0A6P8B4U5-F1
#
_entry.id   AF-A0A6P8B4U5-F1
#
_cell.length_a   1.000
_cell.length_b   1.000
_cell.length_c   1.000
_cell.angle_alpha   90.00
_cell.angle_beta   90.00
_cell.angle_gamma   90.00
#
_symmetry.space_group_name_H-M   'P 1'
#
loop_
_entity.id
_entity.type
_entity.pdbx_description
1 polymer ?
#
loop_
_entity_poly.entity_id
_entity_poly.type
_entity_poly.pdbx_seq_one_letter_code
_entity_poly.pdbx_strand_id
1 'polypeptide(L)'
;MHIDAGMLDALQESLALDKPEIARPIPPIIEHAIYLTSFIGEIYPWVDVLCVLNHDPKITREELKMIGAIYASAVVTIIATDEDASVGLLGLRGVSGPRKLKQKTVTFGNEQLLVRNTSYLTWNSETPYYE
;
A
#
# COMPACT_ATOMS: atom_id res chain seq x y z
N MET A 1 -10.54 8.90 4.70
CA MET A 1 -9.71 9.38 5.82
C MET A 1 -9.30 10.82 5.50
N HIS A 2 -9.58 11.79 6.37
CA HIS A 2 -9.11 13.17 6.22
C HIS A 2 -8.02 13.39 7.27
N ILE A 3 -6.79 13.59 6.83
CA ILE A 3 -5.65 13.90 7.70
C ILE A 3 -5.58 15.42 7.78
N ASP A 4 -5.88 15.97 8.94
CA ASP A 4 -5.59 17.36 9.23
C ASP A 4 -4.19 17.50 9.89
N ALA A 5 -3.74 18.73 10.07
CA ALA A 5 -2.44 19.02 10.67
C ALA A 5 -2.32 18.44 12.09
N GLY A 6 -3.40 18.44 12.88
CA GLY A 6 -3.40 17.90 14.23
C GLY A 6 -3.24 16.38 14.27
N MET A 7 -3.84 15.67 13.32
CA MET A 7 -3.67 14.23 13.17
C MET A 7 -2.26 13.86 12.73
N LEU A 8 -1.63 14.67 11.87
CA LEU A 8 -0.23 14.46 11.49
C LEU A 8 0.71 14.64 12.68
N ASP A 9 0.54 15.70 13.47
CA ASP A 9 1.36 15.95 14.66
C ASP A 9 1.22 14.80 15.66
N ALA A 10 0.00 14.29 15.83
CA ALA A 10 -0.25 13.14 16.70
C ALA A 10 0.41 11.85 16.20
N LEU A 11 0.51 11.64 14.88
CA LEU A 11 1.19 10.48 14.27
C LEU A 11 2.72 10.52 14.45
N GLN A 12 3.31 11.69 14.72
CA GLN A 12 4.76 11.81 14.99
C GLN A 12 5.12 11.38 16.42
N GLU A 13 4.14 11.23 17.31
CA GLU A 13 4.40 10.71 18.65
C GLU A 13 4.76 9.22 18.63
N SER A 14 5.65 8.82 19.53
CA SER A 14 5.97 7.40 19.71
C SER A 14 4.72 6.62 20.07
N LEU A 15 4.51 5.47 19.41
CA LEU A 15 3.37 4.59 19.63
C LEU A 15 2.01 5.28 19.36
N ALA A 16 1.96 6.28 18.48
CA ALA A 16 0.71 6.96 18.11
C ALA A 16 -0.39 5.99 17.65
N LEU A 17 -0.02 4.94 16.91
CA LEU A 17 -0.95 3.92 16.42
C LEU A 17 -1.48 2.98 17.52
N ASP A 18 -0.92 3.00 18.73
CA ASP A 18 -1.49 2.25 19.87
C ASP A 18 -2.72 2.98 20.44
N LYS A 19 -2.89 4.26 20.12
CA LYS A 19 -4.05 5.05 20.53
C LYS A 19 -5.23 4.71 19.61
N PRO A 20 -6.35 4.16 20.12
CA PRO A 20 -7.46 3.73 19.29
C PRO A 20 -8.14 4.88 18.53
N GLU A 21 -8.00 6.12 19.02
CA GLU A 21 -8.49 7.33 18.35
C GLU A 21 -7.76 7.60 17.03
N ILE A 22 -6.47 7.26 16.97
CA ILE A 22 -5.61 7.43 15.79
C ILE A 22 -5.66 6.17 14.92
N ALA A 23 -5.70 4.97 15.52
CA ALA A 23 -5.69 3.71 14.78
C ALA A 23 -7.00 3.44 14.01
N ARG A 24 -8.15 3.72 14.61
CA ARG A 24 -9.47 3.46 14.00
C ARG A 24 -9.67 4.05 12.59
N PRO A 25 -9.27 5.30 12.31
CA PRO A 25 -9.41 5.86 10.97
C PRO A 25 -8.38 5.34 9.95
N ILE A 26 -7.33 4.63 10.40
CA ILE A 26 -6.28 4.11 9.53
C ILE A 26 -6.79 2.85 8.82
N PRO A 27 -6.78 2.80 7.48
CA PRO A 27 -7.20 1.61 6.76
C PRO A 27 -6.24 0.43 6.96
N PRO A 28 -6.73 -0.82 6.98
CA PRO A 28 -5.91 -2.03 7.16
C PRO A 28 -4.74 -2.16 6.18
N ILE A 29 -4.83 -1.60 4.96
CA ILE A 29 -3.71 -1.63 4.03
C ILE A 29 -2.43 -0.98 4.59
N ILE A 30 -2.58 0.07 5.41
CA ILE A 30 -1.45 0.77 6.04
C ILE A 30 -0.88 -0.08 7.16
N GLU A 31 -1.71 -0.66 8.03
CA GLU A 31 -1.27 -1.57 9.09
C GLU A 31 -0.54 -2.79 8.53
N HIS A 32 -1.09 -3.39 7.46
CA HIS A 32 -0.47 -4.52 6.78
C HIS A 32 0.84 -4.12 6.10
N ALA A 33 0.94 -2.91 5.54
CA ALA A 33 2.18 -2.40 4.96
C ALA A 33 3.25 -2.16 6.04
N ILE A 34 2.89 -1.63 7.21
CA ILE A 34 3.79 -1.49 8.36
C ILE A 34 4.30 -2.87 8.80
N TYR A 35 3.40 -3.84 8.94
CA TYR A 35 3.80 -5.21 9.26
C TYR A 35 4.74 -5.79 8.20
N LEU A 36 4.41 -5.64 6.92
CA LEU A 36 5.24 -6.14 5.82
C LEU A 36 6.62 -5.49 5.83
N THR A 37 6.70 -4.19 6.09
CA THR A 37 7.95 -3.42 6.20
C THR A 37 8.85 -4.01 7.29
N SER A 38 8.30 -4.23 8.50
CA SER A 38 9.02 -4.89 9.58
C SER A 38 9.43 -6.32 9.22
N PHE A 39 8.55 -7.07 8.55
CA PHE A 39 8.82 -8.45 8.14
C PHE A 39 9.97 -8.58 7.14
N ILE A 40 10.14 -7.60 6.24
CA ILE A 40 11.25 -7.56 5.28
C ILE A 40 12.53 -6.94 5.83
N GLY A 41 12.54 -6.51 7.11
CA GLY A 41 13.70 -5.93 7.77
C GLY A 41 13.91 -4.43 7.52
N GLU A 42 12.93 -3.76 6.94
CA GLU A 42 12.92 -2.31 6.74
C GLU A 42 12.32 -1.60 7.95
N ILE A 43 12.64 -0.32 8.12
CA ILE A 43 12.29 0.43 9.35
C ILE A 43 11.16 1.44 9.09
N TYR A 44 11.08 2.01 7.89
CA TYR A 44 10.16 3.11 7.60
C TYR A 44 9.38 2.87 6.30
N PRO A 45 8.05 2.72 6.37
CA PRO A 45 7.20 2.83 5.19
C PRO A 45 6.94 4.30 4.87
N TRP A 46 6.91 4.64 3.58
CA TRP A 46 6.35 5.89 3.11
C TRP A 46 4.92 5.64 2.61
N VAL A 47 3.97 6.48 3.03
CA VAL A 47 2.55 6.34 2.70
C VAL A 47 2.00 7.68 2.22
N ASP A 48 1.66 7.78 0.94
CA ASP A 48 1.29 9.04 0.27
C ASP A 48 0.20 9.81 1.03
N VAL A 49 -0.86 9.11 1.48
CA VAL A 49 -1.99 9.73 2.18
C VAL A 49 -1.64 10.25 3.58
N LEU A 50 -0.52 9.80 4.16
CA LEU A 50 -0.03 10.27 5.47
C LEU A 50 1.10 11.31 5.32
N CYS A 51 1.96 11.14 4.32
CA CYS A 51 3.20 11.89 4.18
C CYS A 51 3.10 13.09 3.23
N VAL A 52 2.09 13.15 2.36
CA VAL A 52 1.87 14.28 1.44
C VAL A 52 0.75 15.16 2.00
N LEU A 53 1.12 16.31 2.55
CA LEU A 53 0.15 17.28 3.07
C LEU A 53 -0.54 17.99 1.89
N ASN A 54 -1.72 17.53 1.49
CA ASN A 54 -2.55 18.19 0.47
C ASN A 54 -3.13 19.51 1.00
N HIS A 55 -2.31 20.55 1.12
CA HIS A 55 -2.78 21.86 1.58
C HIS A 55 -2.45 23.03 0.64
N ASP A 56 -1.65 22.85 -0.41
CA ASP A 56 -1.46 23.93 -1.40
C ASP A 56 -1.27 23.40 -2.83
N PRO A 57 -2.21 23.69 -3.77
CA PRO A 57 -2.10 23.30 -5.17
C PRO A 57 -0.89 23.91 -5.92
N LYS A 58 -0.18 24.88 -5.32
CA LYS A 58 1.05 25.45 -5.92
C LYS A 58 2.32 24.65 -5.61
N ILE A 59 2.34 23.89 -4.53
CA ILE A 59 3.51 23.08 -4.09
C ILE A 59 3.55 21.73 -4.87
N THR A 60 2.40 21.33 -5.41
CA THR A 60 2.14 20.04 -6.06
C THR A 60 3.10 19.70 -7.21
N ARG A 61 3.65 20.68 -7.95
CA ARG A 61 4.48 20.39 -9.14
C ARG A 61 5.92 19.95 -8.80
N GLU A 62 6.50 20.46 -7.73
CA GLU A 62 7.83 20.02 -7.27
C GLU A 62 7.73 18.74 -6.43
N GLU A 63 6.68 18.63 -5.60
CA GLU A 63 6.37 17.41 -4.86
C GLU A 63 6.17 16.20 -5.80
N LEU A 64 5.45 16.38 -6.92
CA LEU A 64 5.26 15.34 -7.93
C LEU A 64 6.57 14.84 -8.54
N LYS A 65 7.57 15.71 -8.73
CA LYS A 65 8.89 15.28 -9.23
C LYS A 65 9.63 14.44 -8.20
N MET A 66 9.49 14.77 -6.91
CA MET A 66 10.10 14.01 -5.82
C MET A 66 9.44 12.65 -5.62
N ILE A 67 8.13 12.53 -5.83
CA ILE A 67 7.40 11.25 -5.75
C ILE A 67 8.01 10.19 -6.68
N GLY A 68 8.40 10.56 -7.90
CA GLY A 68 9.08 9.66 -8.82
C GLY A 68 10.40 9.11 -8.26
N ALA A 69 11.17 9.93 -7.55
CA ALA A 69 12.41 9.51 -6.91
C ALA A 69 12.16 8.59 -5.69
N ILE A 70 11.07 8.81 -4.95
CA ILE A 70 10.65 7.94 -3.84
C ILE A 70 10.34 6.54 -4.37
N TYR A 71 9.48 6.43 -5.40
CA TYR A 71 9.18 5.13 -6.00
C TYR A 71 10.40 4.46 -6.63
N ALA A 72 11.28 5.23 -7.28
CA ALA A 72 12.51 4.69 -7.88
C ALA A 72 13.53 4.19 -6.83
N SER A 73 13.48 4.73 -5.62
CA SER A 73 14.39 4.37 -4.52
C SER A 73 13.79 3.37 -3.54
N ALA A 74 12.50 3.05 -3.67
CA ALA A 74 11.81 2.13 -2.78
C ALA A 74 12.27 0.67 -3.01
N VAL A 75 12.46 -0.07 -1.92
CA VAL A 75 12.74 -1.51 -1.97
C VAL A 75 11.54 -2.29 -2.50
N VAL A 76 10.34 -1.90 -2.06
CA VAL A 76 9.05 -2.45 -2.51
C VAL A 76 8.05 -1.30 -2.61
N THR A 77 7.31 -1.27 -3.72
CA THR A 77 6.15 -0.38 -3.89
C THR A 77 4.87 -1.19 -3.81
N ILE A 78 4.01 -0.84 -2.86
CA ILE A 78 2.71 -1.48 -2.66
C ILE A 78 1.65 -0.61 -3.31
N ILE A 79 0.95 -1.15 -4.30
CA ILE A 79 -0.11 -0.43 -5.03
C ILE A 79 -1.40 -1.24 -4.90
N ALA A 80 -2.48 -0.59 -4.47
CA ALA A 80 -3.82 -1.17 -4.53
C ALA A 80 -4.29 -1.14 -5.98
N THR A 81 -4.26 -2.29 -6.66
CA THR A 81 -4.75 -2.43 -8.04
C THR A 81 -6.20 -2.92 -8.12
N ASP A 82 -6.80 -3.23 -6.97
CA ASP A 82 -8.12 -3.86 -6.84
C ASP A 82 -8.75 -3.45 -5.49
N GLU A 83 -10.07 -3.57 -5.41
CA GLU A 83 -10.93 -3.24 -4.26
C GLU A 83 -10.56 -1.93 -3.50
N ASP A 84 -10.98 -1.80 -2.24
CA ASP A 84 -10.78 -0.62 -1.41
C ASP A 84 -9.65 -0.85 -0.38
N ALA A 85 -9.05 0.25 0.09
CA ALA A 85 -8.00 0.23 1.12
C ALA A 85 -8.44 -0.45 2.43
N SER A 86 -9.76 -0.53 2.70
CA SER A 86 -10.36 -1.24 3.83
C SER A 86 -10.13 -2.76 3.82
N VAL A 87 -9.80 -3.34 2.68
CA VAL A 87 -9.55 -4.80 2.55
C VAL A 87 -8.15 -5.17 3.02
N GLY A 88 -7.17 -4.30 2.73
CA GLY A 88 -5.77 -4.48 3.05
C GLY A 88 -5.05 -5.53 2.20
N LEU A 89 -3.80 -5.84 2.60
CA LEU A 89 -2.97 -6.85 1.94
C LEU A 89 -3.31 -8.26 2.46
N LEU A 90 -4.03 -9.05 1.66
CA LEU A 90 -4.39 -10.42 2.02
C LEU A 90 -3.21 -11.40 1.82
N GLY A 91 -3.18 -12.46 2.62
CA GLY A 91 -2.18 -13.53 2.54
C GLY A 91 -0.98 -13.39 3.47
N LEU A 92 -0.93 -12.34 4.29
CA LEU A 92 0.03 -12.20 5.38
C LEU A 92 -0.35 -13.15 6.53
N ARG A 93 0.47 -14.18 6.75
CA ARG A 93 0.23 -15.23 7.75
C ARG A 93 0.15 -14.63 9.15
N GLY A 94 -0.97 -14.84 9.84
CA GLY A 94 -1.19 -14.35 11.21
C GLY A 94 -1.59 -12.88 11.32
N VAL A 95 -1.70 -12.17 10.19
CA VAL A 95 -2.00 -10.72 10.16
C VAL A 95 -3.28 -10.44 9.36
N SER A 96 -3.41 -11.06 8.20
CA SER A 96 -4.52 -10.80 7.27
C SER A 96 -5.27 -12.09 6.91
N GLY A 97 -6.46 -11.94 6.35
CA GLY A 97 -7.21 -13.06 5.80
C GLY A 97 -6.49 -13.76 4.64
N PRO A 98 -6.87 -15.00 4.30
CA PRO A 98 -6.29 -15.73 3.18
C PRO A 98 -6.61 -15.02 1.85
N ARG A 99 -5.67 -15.09 0.90
CA ARG A 99 -5.92 -14.60 -0.46
C ARG A 99 -6.97 -15.46 -1.16
N LYS A 100 -7.93 -14.80 -1.81
CA LYS A 100 -8.90 -15.45 -2.70
C LYS A 100 -8.33 -15.59 -4.12
N LEU A 101 -7.29 -16.41 -4.28
CA LEU A 101 -6.69 -16.65 -5.59
C LEU A 101 -7.54 -17.63 -6.41
N LYS A 102 -8.07 -17.16 -7.54
CA LYS A 102 -8.63 -18.04 -8.58
C LYS A 102 -7.48 -18.53 -9.48
N GLN A 103 -6.88 -19.66 -9.12
CA GLN A 103 -5.76 -20.24 -9.87
C GLN A 103 -6.22 -21.51 -10.61
N LYS A 104 -5.97 -21.57 -11.93
CA LYS A 104 -6.23 -22.79 -12.69
C LYS A 104 -5.19 -23.83 -12.30
N THR A 105 -5.68 -24.98 -11.85
CA THR A 105 -4.84 -26.10 -11.43
C THR A 105 -5.04 -27.24 -12.41
N VAL A 106 -3.94 -27.86 -12.85
CA VAL A 106 -3.93 -29.00 -13.76
C VAL A 106 -3.31 -30.18 -13.04
N THR A 107 -4.00 -31.31 -13.02
CA THR A 107 -3.46 -32.54 -12.46
C THR A 107 -2.43 -33.15 -13.42
N PHE A 108 -1.26 -33.51 -12.91
CA PHE A 108 -0.19 -34.14 -13.68
C PHE A 108 0.34 -35.35 -12.90
N GLY A 109 -0.21 -36.53 -13.19
CA GLY A 109 0.06 -37.73 -12.41
C GLY A 109 -0.34 -37.55 -10.94
N ASN A 110 0.63 -37.65 -10.03
CA ASN A 110 0.44 -37.45 -8.58
C ASN A 110 0.68 -36.00 -8.14
N GLU A 111 0.99 -35.09 -9.07
CA GLU A 111 1.30 -33.70 -8.78
C GLU A 111 0.18 -32.77 -9.26
N GLN A 112 0.19 -31.54 -8.74
CA GLN A 112 -0.69 -30.46 -9.19
C GLN A 112 0.15 -29.32 -9.73
N LEU A 113 -0.02 -29.04 -11.03
CA LEU A 113 0.60 -27.89 -11.69
C LEU A 113 -0.33 -26.68 -11.56
N LEU A 114 0.23 -25.60 -11.04
CA LEU A 114 -0.48 -24.34 -10.90
C LEU A 114 -0.17 -23.48 -12.13
N VAL A 115 -1.19 -23.18 -12.93
CA VAL A 115 -1.02 -22.24 -14.05
C VAL A 115 -0.75 -20.87 -13.44
N ARG A 116 0.46 -20.37 -13.66
CA ARG A 116 0.86 -19.03 -13.20
C ARG A 116 -0.05 -18.02 -13.90
N ASN A 117 -0.94 -17.39 -13.13
CA ASN A 117 -1.73 -16.27 -13.63
C ASN A 117 -0.84 -15.03 -13.60
N THR A 118 0.09 -14.92 -14.56
CA THR A 118 0.69 -13.63 -14.87
C THR A 118 -0.34 -12.85 -15.65
N SER A 119 -1.24 -12.18 -14.95
CA SER A 119 -1.75 -10.93 -15.48
C SER A 119 -0.52 -10.05 -15.64
N TYR A 120 -0.01 -9.94 -16.87
CA TYR A 120 0.61 -8.70 -17.27
C TYR A 120 -0.33 -7.63 -16.76
N LEU A 121 0.14 -6.73 -15.92
CA LEU A 121 -0.55 -5.48 -15.67
C LEU A 121 -0.81 -4.92 -17.07
N THR A 122 -1.99 -5.16 -17.62
CA THR A 122 -2.44 -4.54 -18.86
C THR A 122 -2.69 -3.12 -18.44
N TRP A 123 -1.61 -2.36 -18.32
CA TRP A 123 -1.60 -0.91 -18.35
C TRP A 123 -2.30 -0.58 -19.65
N ASN A 124 -3.62 -0.37 -19.57
CA ASN A 124 -4.33 0.31 -20.62
C ASN A 124 -3.66 1.68 -20.71
N SER A 125 -2.86 1.83 -21.75
CA SER A 125 -2.20 3.03 -22.23
C SER A 125 -2.67 4.33 -21.58
N GLU A 126 -1.72 5.01 -20.95
CA GLU A 126 -1.55 6.47 -20.97
C GLU A 126 -2.84 7.30 -20.92
N THR A 127 -3.38 7.51 -19.73
CA THR A 127 -3.96 8.84 -19.44
C THR A 127 -2.79 9.78 -19.13
N PRO A 128 -2.64 10.94 -19.80
CA PRO A 128 -1.64 11.92 -19.40
C PRO A 128 -1.88 12.30 -17.94
N TYR A 129 -0.87 12.16 -17.09
CA TYR A 129 -0.92 12.57 -15.68
C TYR A 129 -0.94 14.11 -15.49
N TYR A 130 -1.22 14.87 -16.55
CA TYR A 130 -1.29 16.33 -16.54
C TYR A 130 -2.33 16.82 -17.55
N GLU A 131 -3.59 16.91 -17.13
CA GLU A 131 -4.53 17.96 -17.59
C GLU A 131 -5.05 18.72 -16.37
#